data_AF-A0A0F9BC14-F1
#
_entry.id   AF-A0A0F9BC14-F1
#
_cell.length_a   1.000
_cell.length_b   1.000
_cell.length_c   1.000
_cell.angle_alpha   90.00
_cell.angle_beta   90.00
_cell.angle_gamma   90.00
#
_symmetry.space_group_name_H-M   'P 1'
#
loop_
_entity.id
_entity.type
_entity.pdbx_description
1 polymer ?
#
loop_
_entity_poly.entity_id
_entity_poly.type
_entity_poly.pdbx_seq_one_letter_code
_entity_poly.pdbx_strand_id
1 'polypeptide(L)'
;SYLIQHMDSLVSNVLLSYQSYVENYTFDKVRKEYLEKRTEYVSKIHGVFDNIATKLLSLPAGIWFATTQIKEIEIGGLETMAFAKNVSVIVTVSVLAVLLIFNLFGQFSTISTMSKEYRGVFNALAKTYEDEAPEIGKAKSDIESAQTQVEIKLYIAICATLSLVGLTIWMFCKAYN
;
A
#
# COMPACT_ATOMS: atom_id res chain seq x y z
N SER A 1 -62.50 1.89 -32.76
CA SER A 1 -61.72 2.48 -31.66
C SER A 1 -60.86 1.39 -31.02
N TYR A 2 -59.73 1.04 -31.66
CA TYR A 2 -58.92 -0.14 -31.28
C TYR A 2 -57.86 0.20 -30.22
N LEU A 3 -57.27 1.38 -30.34
CA LEU A 3 -56.33 1.96 -29.36
C LEU A 3 -56.95 2.18 -27.97
N ILE A 4 -58.23 2.57 -27.92
CA ILE A 4 -58.92 2.82 -26.65
C ILE A 4 -59.28 1.51 -25.95
N GLN A 5 -59.59 0.44 -26.68
CA GLN A 5 -59.91 -0.88 -26.10
C GLN A 5 -58.69 -1.61 -25.53
N HIS A 6 -57.48 -1.29 -25.99
CA HIS A 6 -56.24 -1.93 -25.54
C HIS A 6 -55.35 -0.99 -24.72
N MET A 7 -55.88 0.19 -24.35
CA MET A 7 -55.09 1.22 -23.69
C MET A 7 -54.59 0.76 -22.31
N ASP A 8 -55.41 -0.01 -21.58
CA ASP A 8 -55.03 -0.57 -20.27
C ASP A 8 -53.84 -1.54 -20.35
N SER A 9 -53.79 -2.35 -21.41
CA SER A 9 -52.66 -3.26 -21.69
C SER A 9 -51.40 -2.48 -22.05
N LEU A 10 -51.55 -1.42 -22.85
CA LEU A 10 -50.43 -0.56 -23.25
C LEU A 10 -49.85 0.21 -22.04
N VAL A 11 -50.72 0.78 -21.20
CA VAL A 11 -50.32 1.45 -19.95
C VAL A 11 -49.61 0.48 -19.02
N SER A 12 -50.17 -0.72 -18.80
CA SER A 12 -49.52 -1.74 -17.94
C SER A 12 -48.13 -2.14 -18.46
N ASN A 13 -47.99 -2.37 -19.76
CA ASN A 13 -46.70 -2.73 -20.36
C ASN A 13 -45.67 -1.60 -20.25
N VAL A 14 -46.10 -0.34 -20.44
CA VAL A 14 -45.23 0.83 -20.26
C VAL A 14 -44.79 0.98 -18.81
N LEU A 15 -45.71 0.78 -17.86
CA LEU A 15 -45.42 0.88 -16.42
C LEU A 15 -44.43 -0.20 -15.97
N LEU A 16 -44.63 -1.45 -16.41
CA LEU A 16 -43.70 -2.55 -16.15
C LEU A 16 -42.31 -2.30 -16.79
N SER A 17 -42.29 -1.83 -18.05
CA SER A 17 -41.04 -1.51 -18.74
C SER A 17 -40.30 -0.37 -18.06
N TYR A 18 -41.02 0.65 -17.59
CA TYR A 18 -40.45 1.76 -16.85
C TYR A 18 -39.89 1.32 -15.49
N GLN A 19 -40.64 0.52 -14.74
CA GLN A 19 -40.18 -0.02 -13.47
C GLN A 19 -38.91 -0.86 -13.65
N SER A 20 -38.90 -1.77 -14.63
CA SER A 20 -37.71 -2.57 -14.96
C SER A 20 -36.53 -1.70 -15.39
N TYR A 21 -36.77 -0.63 -16.15
CA TYR A 21 -35.71 0.32 -16.51
C TYR A 21 -35.12 1.02 -15.29
N VAL A 22 -35.95 1.49 -14.36
CA VAL A 22 -35.50 2.18 -13.14
C VAL A 22 -34.70 1.23 -12.24
N GLU A 23 -35.15 -0.01 -12.08
CA GLU A 23 -34.46 -1.04 -11.31
C GLU A 23 -33.08 -1.36 -11.93
N ASN A 24 -33.03 -1.65 -13.23
CA ASN A 24 -31.77 -1.92 -13.94
C ASN A 24 -30.81 -0.73 -13.89
N TYR A 25 -31.32 0.49 -14.08
CA TYR A 25 -30.49 1.70 -13.99
C TYR A 25 -29.91 1.90 -12.58
N THR A 26 -30.69 1.61 -11.54
CA THR A 26 -30.24 1.70 -10.15
C THR A 26 -29.17 0.66 -9.85
N PHE A 27 -29.39 -0.60 -10.27
CA PHE A 27 -28.39 -1.67 -10.16
C PHE A 27 -27.08 -1.31 -10.86
N ASP A 28 -27.14 -0.91 -12.13
CA ASP A 28 -25.93 -0.53 -12.90
C ASP A 28 -25.18 0.64 -12.25
N LYS A 29 -25.92 1.59 -11.66
CA LYS A 29 -25.33 2.73 -10.95
C LYS A 29 -24.58 2.29 -9.69
N VAL A 30 -25.19 1.45 -8.85
CA VAL A 30 -24.57 0.92 -7.62
C VAL A 30 -23.33 0.09 -7.95
N ARG A 31 -23.47 -0.79 -8.94
CA ARG A 31 -22.37 -1.59 -9.46
C ARG A 31 -21.19 -0.74 -9.90
N LYS A 32 -21.46 0.28 -10.71
CA LYS A 32 -20.43 1.21 -11.17
C LYS A 32 -19.77 1.92 -9.99
N GLU A 33 -20.53 2.37 -9.01
CA GLU A 33 -20.03 3.10 -7.85
C GLU A 33 -19.00 2.30 -7.03
N TYR A 34 -19.31 1.08 -6.61
CA TYR A 34 -18.33 0.30 -5.82
C TYR A 34 -17.13 -0.16 -6.64
N LEU A 35 -17.30 -0.44 -7.93
CA LEU A 35 -16.20 -0.84 -8.81
C LEU A 35 -15.23 0.33 -9.06
N GLU A 36 -15.75 1.54 -9.25
CA GLU A 36 -14.95 2.75 -9.35
C GLU A 36 -14.20 3.01 -8.04
N LYS A 37 -14.88 2.92 -6.89
CA LYS A 37 -14.24 3.11 -5.58
C LYS A 37 -13.17 2.07 -5.28
N ARG A 38 -13.41 0.81 -5.64
CA ARG A 38 -12.40 -0.26 -5.55
C ARG A 38 -11.17 0.10 -6.40
N THR A 39 -11.39 0.46 -7.66
CA THR A 39 -10.30 0.78 -8.59
C THR A 39 -9.51 2.00 -8.13
N GLU A 40 -10.20 3.03 -7.65
CA GLU A 40 -9.61 4.23 -7.07
C GLU A 40 -8.73 3.89 -5.85
N TYR A 41 -9.23 3.06 -4.93
CA TYR A 41 -8.46 2.61 -3.78
C TYR A 41 -7.21 1.82 -4.18
N VAL A 42 -7.37 0.82 -5.05
CA VAL A 42 -6.28 -0.05 -5.50
C VAL A 42 -5.19 0.78 -6.19
N SER A 43 -5.58 1.77 -6.99
CA SER A 43 -4.64 2.72 -7.58
C SER A 43 -3.91 3.55 -6.52
N LYS A 44 -4.64 4.13 -5.56
CA LYS A 44 -4.04 4.95 -4.49
C LYS A 44 -3.09 4.15 -3.59
N ILE A 45 -3.45 2.92 -3.20
CA ILE A 45 -2.63 2.09 -2.31
C ILE A 45 -1.33 1.65 -2.98
N HIS A 46 -1.38 1.31 -4.28
CA HIS A 46 -0.16 1.07 -5.05
C HIS A 46 0.65 2.35 -5.23
N GLY A 47 0.00 3.49 -5.44
CA GLY A 47 0.67 4.80 -5.48
C GLY A 47 1.45 5.15 -4.21
N VAL A 48 0.98 4.74 -3.02
CA VAL A 48 1.74 4.90 -1.76
C VAL A 48 3.09 4.19 -1.82
N PHE A 49 3.12 2.97 -2.37
CA PHE A 49 4.36 2.22 -2.57
C PHE A 49 5.25 2.85 -3.64
N ASP A 50 4.67 3.24 -4.78
CA ASP A 50 5.41 3.83 -5.91
C ASP A 50 6.12 5.12 -5.49
N ASN A 51 5.49 5.93 -4.63
CA ASN A 51 6.06 7.15 -4.07
C ASN A 51 7.34 6.94 -3.23
N ILE A 52 7.56 5.71 -2.74
CA ILE A 52 8.75 5.37 -1.96
C ILE A 52 9.67 4.37 -2.64
N ALA A 53 9.27 3.81 -3.79
CA ALA A 53 10.01 2.77 -4.50
C ALA A 53 11.45 3.20 -4.82
N THR A 54 11.65 4.44 -5.26
CA THR A 54 13.00 4.96 -5.53
C THR A 54 13.87 5.00 -4.26
N LYS A 55 13.31 5.37 -3.11
CA LYS A 55 14.02 5.40 -1.82
C LYS A 55 14.36 3.99 -1.35
N LEU A 56 13.43 3.07 -1.54
CA LEU A 56 13.62 1.65 -1.23
C LEU A 56 14.74 1.01 -2.06
N LEU A 57 15.02 1.51 -3.27
CA LEU A 57 16.12 1.04 -4.09
C LEU A 57 17.45 1.78 -3.77
N SER A 58 17.39 3.10 -3.57
CA SER A 58 18.60 3.92 -3.41
C SER A 58 19.27 3.76 -2.04
N LEU A 59 18.50 3.57 -0.97
CA LEU A 59 19.04 3.49 0.40
C LEU A 59 19.80 2.19 0.68
N PRO A 60 19.31 1.00 0.31
CA PRO A 60 20.11 -0.23 0.39
C PRO A 60 21.44 -0.14 -0.36
N ALA A 61 21.43 0.44 -1.56
CA ALA A 61 22.64 0.67 -2.34
C ALA A 61 23.61 1.63 -1.62
N GLY A 62 23.09 2.70 -1.01
CA GLY A 62 23.88 3.65 -0.21
C GLY A 62 24.48 3.01 1.05
N ILE A 63 23.71 2.18 1.76
CA ILE A 63 24.19 1.44 2.94
C ILE A 63 25.27 0.44 2.53
N TRP A 64 25.04 -0.33 1.46
CA TRP A 64 26.03 -1.25 0.92
C TRP A 64 27.33 -0.52 0.54
N PHE A 65 27.22 0.59 -0.20
CA PHE A 65 28.36 1.41 -0.58
C PHE A 65 29.14 1.90 0.65
N ALA A 66 28.47 2.47 1.65
CA ALA A 66 29.12 2.90 2.88
C ALA A 66 29.81 1.73 3.61
N THR A 67 29.16 0.57 3.67
CA THR A 67 29.67 -0.64 4.33
C THR A 67 30.98 -1.13 3.70
N THR A 68 31.10 -1.08 2.37
CA THR A 68 32.34 -1.48 1.67
C THR A 68 33.55 -0.59 1.96
N GLN A 69 33.34 0.58 2.57
CA GLN A 69 34.41 1.53 2.89
C GLN A 69 35.12 1.23 4.23
N ILE A 70 34.65 0.22 4.98
CA ILE A 70 35.29 -0.27 6.21
C ILE A 70 36.69 -0.79 5.87
N LYS A 71 37.69 -0.39 6.66
CA LYS A 71 39.09 -0.80 6.52
C LYS A 71 39.50 -1.73 7.66
N GLU A 72 40.38 -2.69 7.38
CA GLU A 72 41.05 -3.49 8.42
C GLU A 72 41.94 -2.58 9.28
N ILE A 73 42.01 -2.89 10.58
CA ILE A 73 42.81 -2.14 11.55
C ILE A 73 43.96 -3.02 12.02
N GLU A 74 45.18 -2.50 11.94
CA GLU A 74 46.38 -3.20 12.45
C GLU A 74 46.34 -3.30 13.99
N ILE A 75 47.01 -4.32 14.54
CA ILE A 75 47.03 -4.60 15.98
C ILE A 75 47.54 -3.37 16.74
N GLY A 76 46.69 -2.77 17.60
CA GLY A 76 46.98 -1.55 18.38
C GLY A 76 46.43 -0.24 17.79
N GLY A 77 45.73 -0.29 16.65
CA GLY A 77 45.29 0.89 15.89
C GLY A 77 44.04 1.64 16.38
N LEU A 78 43.69 1.60 17.67
CA LEU A 78 42.51 2.34 18.18
C LEU A 78 42.64 3.87 18.00
N GLU A 79 43.86 4.40 17.98
CA GLU A 79 44.13 5.84 17.75
C GLU A 79 44.37 6.17 16.27
N THR A 80 44.15 5.21 15.35
CA THR A 80 44.44 5.41 13.93
C THR A 80 43.27 6.08 13.20
N MET A 81 43.58 6.89 12.18
CA MET A 81 42.60 7.46 11.23
C MET A 81 41.64 6.39 10.64
N ALA A 82 42.08 5.13 10.54
CA ALA A 82 41.27 3.99 10.10
C ALA A 82 40.10 3.69 11.06
N PHE A 83 40.33 3.76 12.38
CA PHE A 83 39.29 3.60 13.40
C PHE A 83 38.19 4.66 13.23
N ALA A 84 38.59 5.93 13.19
CA ALA A 84 37.67 7.05 13.02
C ALA A 84 36.85 6.93 11.72
N LYS A 85 37.46 6.44 10.64
CA LYS A 85 36.75 6.17 9.38
C LYS A 85 35.72 5.04 9.53
N ASN A 86 36.04 3.95 10.20
CA ASN A 86 35.10 2.85 10.41
C ASN A 86 33.92 3.27 11.29
N VAL A 87 34.18 4.07 12.33
CA VAL A 87 33.14 4.66 13.18
C VAL A 87 32.23 5.58 12.37
N SER A 88 32.78 6.43 11.49
CA SER A 88 31.96 7.32 10.66
C SER A 88 31.08 6.56 9.67
N VAL A 89 31.51 5.40 9.18
CA VAL A 89 30.67 4.49 8.37
C VAL A 89 29.48 3.97 9.19
N ILE A 90 29.72 3.46 10.41
CA ILE A 90 28.64 2.95 11.28
C ILE A 90 27.63 4.04 11.61
N VAL A 91 28.10 5.25 11.93
CA VAL A 91 27.23 6.40 12.21
C VAL A 91 26.39 6.74 10.98
N THR A 92 27.00 6.77 9.80
CA THR A 92 26.32 7.09 8.54
C THR A 92 25.24 6.05 8.21
N VAL A 93 25.57 4.76 8.28
CA VAL A 93 24.63 3.66 8.04
C VAL A 93 23.48 3.69 9.05
N SER A 94 23.78 3.98 10.33
CA SER A 94 22.77 4.08 11.38
C SER A 94 21.79 5.22 11.10
N VAL A 95 22.29 6.40 10.72
CA VAL A 95 21.45 7.56 10.37
C VAL A 95 20.57 7.24 9.15
N LEU A 96 21.13 6.66 8.09
CA LEU A 96 20.37 6.29 6.89
C LEU A 96 19.28 5.25 7.20
N ALA A 97 19.59 4.23 8.00
CA ALA A 97 18.64 3.21 8.41
C ALA A 97 17.49 3.80 9.25
N VAL A 98 17.81 4.67 10.21
CA VAL A 98 16.81 5.35 11.05
C VAL A 98 15.88 6.21 10.19
N LEU A 99 16.43 7.02 9.30
CA LEU A 99 15.63 7.86 8.39
C LEU A 99 14.69 7.03 7.50
N LEU A 100 15.18 5.89 6.99
CA LEU A 100 14.37 4.97 6.20
C LEU A 100 13.22 4.37 7.02
N ILE A 101 13.53 3.84 8.19
CA ILE A 101 12.53 3.22 9.07
C ILE A 101 11.45 4.24 9.46
N PHE A 102 11.83 5.47 9.82
CA PHE A 102 10.85 6.54 10.07
C PHE A 102 10.00 6.86 8.85
N ASN A 103 10.59 6.91 7.65
CA ASN A 103 9.82 7.16 6.43
C ASN A 103 8.81 6.04 6.18
N LEU A 104 9.19 4.78 6.40
CA LEU A 104 8.31 3.62 6.23
C LEU A 104 7.18 3.58 7.26
N PHE A 105 7.45 3.91 8.53
CA PHE A 105 6.40 4.05 9.55
C PHE A 105 5.36 5.10 9.17
N GLY A 106 5.78 6.22 8.57
CA GLY A 106 4.86 7.21 8.01
C GLY A 106 3.92 6.61 6.96
N GLN A 107 4.42 5.72 6.10
CA GLN A 107 3.59 5.07 5.07
C GLN A 107 2.58 4.10 5.65
N PHE A 108 2.93 3.32 6.68
CA PHE A 108 1.96 2.47 7.39
C PHE A 108 0.79 3.28 7.95
N SER A 109 1.07 4.47 8.50
CA SER A 109 0.02 5.37 8.99
C SER A 109 -0.91 5.82 7.86
N THR A 110 -0.36 6.24 6.71
CA THR A 110 -1.13 6.64 5.53
C THR A 110 -2.02 5.50 5.03
N ILE A 111 -1.47 4.30 4.91
CA ILE A 111 -2.20 3.09 4.48
C ILE A 111 -3.36 2.78 5.42
N SER A 112 -3.10 2.79 6.74
CA SER A 112 -4.13 2.53 7.75
C SER A 112 -5.28 3.55 7.68
N THR A 113 -4.97 4.84 7.54
CA THR A 113 -6.01 5.88 7.42
C THR A 113 -6.86 5.68 6.18
N MET A 114 -6.21 5.46 5.02
CA MET A 114 -6.93 5.26 3.76
C MET A 114 -7.77 3.97 3.77
N SER A 115 -7.25 2.89 4.36
CA SER A 115 -8.00 1.64 4.54
C SER A 115 -9.25 1.85 5.38
N LYS A 116 -9.14 2.54 6.53
CA LYS A 116 -10.29 2.81 7.40
C LYS A 116 -11.38 3.60 6.68
N GLU A 117 -10.99 4.63 5.93
CA GLU A 117 -11.91 5.45 5.15
C GLU A 117 -12.67 4.61 4.12
N TYR A 118 -11.96 3.87 3.26
CA TYR A 118 -12.60 3.09 2.21
C TYR A 118 -13.40 1.90 2.76
N ARG A 119 -12.92 1.21 3.81
CA ARG A 119 -13.73 0.20 4.50
C ARG A 119 -15.04 0.79 5.02
N GLY A 120 -15.02 2.03 5.52
CA GLY A 120 -16.22 2.77 5.89
C GLY A 120 -17.18 2.99 4.71
N VAL A 121 -16.66 3.42 3.56
CA VAL A 121 -17.43 3.58 2.31
C VAL A 121 -18.07 2.26 1.88
N PHE A 122 -17.31 1.17 1.81
CA PHE A 122 -17.84 -0.14 1.41
C PHE A 122 -18.87 -0.68 2.41
N ASN A 123 -18.68 -0.48 3.71
CA ASN A 123 -19.67 -0.87 4.72
C ASN A 123 -20.97 -0.06 4.58
N ALA A 124 -20.89 1.24 4.30
CA ALA A 124 -22.07 2.08 4.07
C ALA A 124 -22.82 1.66 2.79
N LEU A 125 -22.09 1.35 1.72
CA LEU A 125 -22.68 0.87 0.48
C LEU A 125 -23.39 -0.48 0.66
N ALA A 126 -22.75 -1.44 1.32
CA ALA A 126 -23.34 -2.75 1.59
C ALA A 126 -24.59 -2.68 2.47
N LYS A 127 -24.66 -1.70 3.38
CA LYS A 127 -25.85 -1.45 4.21
C LYS A 127 -26.97 -0.77 3.43
N THR A 128 -26.63 0.07 2.46
CA THR A 128 -27.62 0.83 1.66
C THR A 128 -28.24 -0.04 0.57
N TYR A 129 -27.45 -0.96 0.01
CA TYR A 129 -27.86 -1.84 -1.09
C TYR A 129 -27.73 -3.31 -0.66
N GLU A 130 -28.69 -3.78 0.13
CA GLU A 130 -28.66 -5.13 0.72
C GLU A 130 -28.63 -6.24 -0.36
N ASP A 131 -29.33 -6.05 -1.47
CA ASP A 131 -29.36 -7.00 -2.60
C ASP A 131 -27.99 -7.17 -3.27
N GLU A 132 -27.13 -6.15 -3.22
CA GLU A 132 -25.77 -6.16 -3.80
C GLU A 132 -24.66 -6.33 -2.76
N ALA A 133 -25.02 -6.44 -1.46
CA ALA A 133 -24.07 -6.66 -0.37
C ALA A 133 -23.03 -7.77 -0.61
N PRO A 134 -23.34 -8.94 -1.21
CA PRO A 134 -22.32 -9.95 -1.48
C PRO A 134 -21.25 -9.50 -2.49
N GLU A 135 -21.62 -8.79 -3.55
CA GLU A 135 -20.67 -8.29 -4.56
C GLU A 135 -19.85 -7.12 -4.02
N ILE A 136 -20.49 -6.22 -3.25
CA ILE A 136 -19.80 -5.14 -2.53
C ILE A 136 -18.80 -5.73 -1.52
N GLY A 137 -19.16 -6.83 -0.84
CA GLY A 137 -18.29 -7.56 0.06
C GLY A 137 -17.06 -8.15 -0.63
N LYS A 138 -17.21 -8.69 -1.84
CA LYS A 138 -16.08 -9.15 -2.67
C LYS A 138 -15.15 -7.98 -3.02
N ALA A 139 -15.71 -6.87 -3.50
CA ALA A 139 -14.93 -5.66 -3.81
C ALA A 139 -14.21 -5.10 -2.57
N LYS A 140 -14.82 -5.20 -1.40
CA LYS A 140 -14.18 -4.89 -0.12
C LYS A 140 -13.02 -5.84 0.18
N SER A 141 -13.17 -7.14 -0.06
CA SER A 141 -12.06 -8.10 0.14
C SER A 141 -10.88 -7.81 -0.80
N ASP A 142 -11.15 -7.35 -2.04
CA ASP A 142 -10.11 -6.97 -3.00
C ASP A 142 -9.25 -5.82 -2.46
N ILE A 143 -9.87 -4.80 -1.86
CA ILE A 143 -9.12 -3.67 -1.28
C ILE A 143 -8.30 -4.10 -0.06
N GLU A 144 -8.80 -5.02 0.77
CA GLU A 144 -8.09 -5.55 1.94
C GLU A 144 -6.89 -6.40 1.51
N SER A 145 -7.04 -7.17 0.43
CA SER A 145 -5.94 -7.91 -0.20
C SER A 145 -4.87 -6.97 -0.76
N ALA A 146 -5.26 -5.92 -1.49
CA ALA A 146 -4.33 -4.93 -2.03
C ALA A 146 -3.56 -4.19 -0.93
N GLN A 147 -4.24 -3.83 0.16
CA GLN A 147 -3.61 -3.26 1.36
C GLN A 147 -2.54 -4.20 1.92
N THR A 148 -2.90 -5.46 2.16
CA THR A 148 -2.01 -6.46 2.75
C THR A 148 -0.78 -6.66 1.88
N GLN A 149 -0.93 -6.71 0.55
CA GLN A 149 0.20 -6.83 -0.37
C GLN A 149 1.18 -5.66 -0.26
N VAL A 150 0.68 -4.43 -0.15
CA VAL A 150 1.54 -3.24 0.00
C VAL A 150 2.22 -3.23 1.38
N GLU A 151 1.50 -3.54 2.45
CA GLU A 151 2.08 -3.65 3.80
C GLU A 151 3.21 -4.70 3.86
N ILE A 152 3.02 -5.88 3.25
CA ILE A 152 4.06 -6.91 3.14
C ILE A 152 5.30 -6.37 2.44
N LYS A 153 5.15 -5.63 1.33
CA LYS A 153 6.31 -5.00 0.64
C LYS A 153 7.07 -4.03 1.55
N LEU A 154 6.35 -3.26 2.38
CA LEU A 154 6.98 -2.36 3.35
C LEU A 154 7.71 -3.12 4.46
N TYR A 155 7.15 -4.21 4.97
CA TYR A 155 7.82 -5.05 5.96
C TYR A 155 9.10 -5.69 5.40
N ILE A 156 9.05 -6.21 4.17
CA ILE A 156 10.23 -6.75 3.49
C ILE A 156 11.34 -5.69 3.39
N ALA A 157 10.98 -4.43 3.09
CA ALA A 157 11.94 -3.34 3.04
C ALA A 157 12.60 -3.03 4.40
N ILE A 158 11.82 -3.06 5.50
CA ILE A 158 12.38 -2.91 6.86
C ILE A 158 13.35 -4.06 7.15
N CYS A 159 12.95 -5.31 6.89
CA CYS A 159 13.81 -6.48 7.10
C CYS A 159 15.10 -6.42 6.29
N ALA A 160 15.04 -5.98 5.02
CA ALA A 160 16.22 -5.80 4.17
C ALA A 160 17.17 -4.74 4.75
N THR A 161 16.61 -3.63 5.24
CA THR A 161 17.40 -2.54 5.86
C THR A 161 18.09 -3.01 7.13
N LEU A 162 17.38 -3.72 8.01
CA LEU A 162 17.96 -4.27 9.24
C LEU A 162 19.04 -5.32 8.95
N SER A 163 18.83 -6.15 7.92
CA SER A 163 19.84 -7.12 7.47
C SER A 163 21.14 -6.43 7.03
N LEU A 164 21.03 -5.33 6.28
CA LEU A 164 22.20 -4.55 5.85
C LEU A 164 22.92 -3.89 7.03
N VAL A 165 22.20 -3.31 7.98
CA VAL A 165 22.81 -2.76 9.21
C VAL A 165 23.53 -3.85 9.99
N GLY A 166 22.93 -5.04 10.12
CA GLY A 166 23.55 -6.20 10.74
C GLY A 166 24.85 -6.62 10.05
N LEU A 167 24.86 -6.63 8.71
CA LEU A 167 26.07 -6.87 7.92
C LEU A 167 27.15 -5.80 8.16
N THR A 168 26.77 -4.51 8.24
CA THR A 168 27.72 -3.44 8.54
C THR A 168 28.36 -3.61 9.92
N ILE A 169 27.56 -3.94 10.93
CA ILE A 169 28.05 -4.20 12.30
C ILE A 169 28.98 -5.41 12.30
N TRP A 170 28.61 -6.49 11.62
CA TRP A 170 29.45 -7.68 11.50
C TRP A 170 30.78 -7.39 10.82
N MET A 171 30.77 -6.64 9.71
CA MET A 171 31.99 -6.21 9.02
C MET A 171 32.85 -5.29 9.89
N PHE A 172 32.23 -4.39 10.65
CA PHE A 172 32.93 -3.56 11.61
C PHE A 172 33.62 -4.43 12.65
N CYS A 173 32.93 -5.36 13.32
CA CYS A 173 33.53 -6.27 14.29
C CYS A 173 34.69 -7.10 13.69
N LYS A 174 34.52 -7.61 12.47
CA LYS A 174 35.56 -8.37 11.77
C LYS A 174 36.80 -7.52 11.49
N ALA A 175 36.66 -6.22 11.25
CA ALA A 175 37.79 -5.33 10.99
C ALA A 175 38.71 -5.10 12.22
N TYR A 176 38.29 -5.50 13.42
CA TYR A 176 39.06 -5.42 14.68
C TYR A 176 39.63 -6.75 15.17
N ASN A 177 39.13 -7.87 14.65
CA ASN A 177 39.61 -9.22 14.97
C ASN A 177 40.72 -9.63 14.02
#